data_AF-A0A3M8CH39-F1
#
_entry.id   AF-A0A3M8CH39-F1
#
_cell.length_a   1.000
_cell.length_b   1.000
_cell.length_c   1.000
_cell.angle_alpha   90.00
_cell.angle_beta   90.00
_cell.angle_gamma   90.00
#
_symmetry.space_group_name_H-M   'P 1'
#
loop_
_entity.id
_entity.type
_entity.pdbx_description
1 polymer ?
#
loop_
_entity_poly.entity_id
_entity_poly.type
_entity_poly.pdbx_seq_one_letter_code
_entity_poly.pdbx_strand_id
1 'polypeptide(L)'
;MSHCTSFPMTFRDKRVLYRAMRNLGYNPENRVWVEYRNQFAKKLQIAENVIGKLLTGTIENLNLFFIETEDGLVPYFESDFLSPDELQRKGEQFLSSLRIEYLRCAVHAMADQIRANGTEVTVTEESHLSQNSFVLTIGAANQTLRVAVDQDGNVEEKVEGVRGRSCIDFTANLESKLVTHNAVHRVWTHEYDATIEDQQIQILRLE
;
A
#
# COMPACT_ATOMS: atom_id res chain seq x y z
N MET A 1 20.81 -2.14 11.66
CA MET A 1 20.65 -2.88 10.38
C MET A 1 19.51 -2.23 9.65
N SER A 2 19.67 -1.95 8.36
CA SER A 2 18.66 -1.25 7.57
C SER A 2 18.17 -2.16 6.43
N HIS A 3 16.95 -1.95 5.97
CA HIS A 3 16.45 -2.62 4.76
C HIS A 3 15.65 -1.65 3.91
N CYS A 4 15.68 -1.89 2.60
CA CYS A 4 14.75 -1.32 1.65
C CYS A 4 13.91 -2.45 1.07
N THR A 5 12.59 -2.27 1.05
CA THR A 5 11.61 -3.21 0.53
C THR A 5 10.78 -2.51 -0.53
N SER A 6 10.62 -3.12 -1.72
CA SER A 6 9.76 -2.59 -2.77
C SER A 6 8.74 -3.63 -3.23
N PHE A 7 7.50 -3.20 -3.45
CA PHE A 7 6.41 -4.06 -3.92
C PHE A 7 5.27 -3.28 -4.58
N PRO A 8 4.50 -3.90 -5.50
CA PRO A 8 3.26 -3.32 -6.00
C PRO A 8 2.19 -3.30 -4.91
N MET A 9 1.50 -2.16 -4.76
CA MET A 9 0.45 -1.99 -3.77
C MET A 9 -0.82 -2.75 -4.15
N THR A 10 -1.34 -3.49 -3.19
CA THR A 10 -2.62 -4.19 -3.23
C THR A 10 -3.49 -3.72 -2.07
N PHE A 11 -4.80 -3.64 -2.29
CA PHE A 11 -5.75 -3.35 -1.21
C PHE A 11 -6.10 -4.66 -0.50
N ARG A 12 -5.85 -4.78 0.81
CA ARG A 12 -6.12 -6.02 1.56
C ARG A 12 -7.00 -5.81 2.78
N ASP A 13 -6.79 -4.71 3.49
CA ASP A 13 -7.54 -4.39 4.69
C ASP A 13 -8.78 -3.57 4.33
N LYS A 14 -9.95 -4.24 4.39
CA LYS A 14 -11.25 -3.61 4.15
C LYS A 14 -11.42 -2.37 5.03
N ARG A 15 -11.06 -2.40 6.32
CA ARG A 15 -11.27 -1.26 7.23
C ARG A 15 -10.45 -0.05 6.82
N VAL A 16 -9.20 -0.26 6.40
CA VAL A 16 -8.33 0.80 5.86
C VAL A 16 -8.93 1.35 4.57
N LEU A 17 -9.42 0.49 3.68
CA LEU A 17 -10.07 0.91 2.43
C LEU A 17 -11.32 1.74 2.68
N TYR A 18 -12.21 1.32 3.59
CA TYR A 18 -13.39 2.09 3.99
C TYR A 18 -13.01 3.46 4.53
N ARG A 19 -11.97 3.54 5.39
CA ARG A 19 -11.52 4.80 5.96
C ARG A 19 -10.96 5.73 4.89
N ALA A 20 -10.12 5.19 4.00
CA ALA A 20 -9.53 5.95 2.90
C ALA A 20 -10.60 6.51 1.96
N MET A 21 -11.57 5.68 1.57
CA MET A 21 -12.67 6.12 0.73
C MET A 21 -13.50 7.23 1.41
N ARG A 22 -13.78 7.13 2.72
CA ARG A 22 -14.48 8.18 3.45
C ARG A 22 -13.70 9.48 3.54
N ASN A 23 -12.39 9.41 3.77
CA ASN A 23 -11.53 10.60 3.83
C ASN A 23 -11.50 11.36 2.50
N LEU A 24 -11.62 10.65 1.38
CA LEU A 24 -11.76 11.23 0.04
C LEU A 24 -13.19 11.71 -0.28
N GLY A 25 -14.12 11.67 0.69
CA GLY A 25 -15.49 12.14 0.55
C GLY A 25 -16.43 11.14 -0.13
N TYR A 26 -16.03 9.88 -0.26
CA TYR A 26 -16.87 8.84 -0.84
C TYR A 26 -17.78 8.21 0.20
N ASN A 27 -18.86 7.59 -0.29
CA ASN A 27 -19.82 6.87 0.53
C ASN A 27 -19.65 5.35 0.31
N PRO A 28 -18.60 4.72 0.89
CA PRO A 28 -18.41 3.30 0.74
C PRO A 28 -19.51 2.52 1.48
N GLU A 29 -20.20 1.65 0.75
CA GLU A 29 -21.20 0.74 1.32
C GLU A 29 -20.65 -0.68 1.47
N ASN A 30 -21.09 -1.38 2.51
CA ASN A 30 -20.83 -2.82 2.69
C ASN A 30 -22.04 -3.64 2.22
N ARG A 31 -22.29 -3.60 0.92
CA ARG A 31 -23.43 -4.26 0.28
C ARG A 31 -22.95 -5.06 -0.93
N VAL A 32 -23.50 -6.26 -1.08
CA VAL A 32 -23.42 -7.03 -2.33
C VAL A 32 -24.47 -6.49 -3.29
N TRP A 33 -24.04 -5.90 -4.41
CA TRP A 33 -24.98 -5.27 -5.36
C TRP A 33 -25.70 -6.27 -6.26
N VAL A 34 -25.02 -7.31 -6.76
CA VAL A 34 -25.62 -8.39 -7.54
C VAL A 34 -24.81 -9.66 -7.35
N GLU A 35 -25.43 -10.78 -7.00
CA GLU A 35 -24.77 -12.09 -7.06
C GLU A 35 -25.08 -12.76 -8.40
N TYR A 36 -24.05 -13.13 -9.14
CA TYR A 36 -24.22 -13.91 -10.38
C TYR A 36 -23.99 -15.38 -10.07
N ARG A 37 -25.03 -16.21 -10.21
CA ARG A 37 -24.88 -17.67 -10.24
C ARG A 37 -24.55 -18.11 -11.66
N ASN A 38 -23.35 -18.62 -11.88
CA ASN A 38 -22.96 -19.14 -13.19
C ASN A 38 -23.60 -20.52 -13.44
N GLN A 39 -24.62 -20.59 -14.31
CA GLN A 39 -25.25 -21.87 -14.68
C GLN A 39 -24.31 -22.79 -15.50
N PHE A 40 -23.26 -22.25 -16.12
CA PHE A 40 -22.24 -23.04 -16.83
C PHE A 40 -21.26 -23.73 -15.86
N ALA A 41 -21.03 -23.18 -14.66
CA ALA A 41 -20.16 -23.80 -13.66
C ALA A 41 -20.67 -25.19 -13.25
N LYS A 42 -21.99 -25.36 -13.12
CA LYS A 42 -22.64 -26.67 -12.89
C LYS A 42 -22.44 -27.67 -14.04
N LYS A 43 -22.41 -27.21 -15.29
CA LYS A 43 -22.19 -28.08 -16.46
C LYS A 43 -20.73 -28.46 -16.64
N LEU A 44 -19.80 -27.59 -16.25
CA LEU A 44 -18.37 -27.76 -16.47
C LEU A 44 -17.59 -28.21 -15.23
N GLN A 45 -18.26 -28.41 -14.08
CA GLN A 45 -17.62 -28.74 -12.79
C GLN A 45 -16.52 -27.75 -12.37
N ILE A 46 -16.59 -26.51 -12.86
CA ILE A 46 -15.66 -25.45 -12.49
C ILE A 46 -16.14 -24.84 -11.17
N ALA A 47 -15.23 -24.65 -10.22
CA ALA A 47 -15.54 -24.11 -8.89
C ALA A 47 -16.40 -22.83 -9.00
N GLU A 48 -17.46 -22.78 -8.18
CA GLU A 48 -18.35 -21.62 -8.08
C GLU A 48 -17.58 -20.46 -7.45
N ASN A 49 -16.94 -19.62 -8.27
CA ASN A 49 -16.39 -18.37 -7.76
C ASN A 49 -17.56 -17.40 -7.56
N VAL A 50 -18.04 -17.34 -6.32
CA VAL A 50 -18.85 -16.23 -5.84
C VAL A 50 -18.03 -14.97 -6.10
N ILE A 51 -18.50 -14.09 -6.99
CA ILE A 51 -17.96 -12.73 -7.07
C ILE A 51 -18.38 -12.05 -5.77
N GLY A 52 -17.57 -12.19 -4.73
CA GLY A 52 -17.75 -11.55 -3.44
C GLY A 52 -17.62 -10.05 -3.65
N LYS A 53 -18.77 -9.37 -3.74
CA LYS A 53 -18.84 -7.94 -3.99
C LYS A 53 -18.66 -7.17 -2.71
N LEU A 54 -17.67 -6.30 -2.68
CA LEU A 54 -17.54 -5.30 -1.63
C LEU A 54 -17.30 -3.92 -2.23
N LEU A 55 -17.81 -2.90 -1.55
CA LEU A 55 -17.37 -1.51 -1.63
C LEU A 55 -17.70 -0.77 -2.92
N THR A 56 -18.88 -0.16 -2.96
CA THR A 56 -19.22 0.83 -3.97
C THR A 56 -19.41 2.21 -3.36
N GLY A 57 -18.84 3.21 -4.01
CA GLY A 57 -19.23 4.61 -3.91
C GLY A 57 -19.47 5.14 -5.31
N THR A 58 -20.40 6.09 -5.45
CA THR A 58 -20.62 6.80 -6.70
C THR A 58 -19.90 8.15 -6.66
N ILE A 59 -19.15 8.47 -7.70
CA ILE A 59 -18.42 9.75 -7.83
C ILE A 59 -18.64 10.27 -9.23
N GLU A 60 -19.33 11.40 -9.39
CA GLU A 60 -19.51 12.03 -10.71
C GLU A 60 -19.96 11.05 -11.82
N ASN A 61 -20.89 10.15 -11.51
CA ASN A 61 -21.41 9.09 -12.39
C ASN A 61 -20.48 7.89 -12.65
N LEU A 62 -19.39 7.78 -11.88
CA LEU A 62 -18.52 6.61 -11.82
C LEU A 62 -18.97 5.70 -10.67
N ASN A 63 -19.25 4.45 -10.97
CA ASN A 63 -19.39 3.39 -9.98
C ASN A 63 -18.03 2.70 -9.83
N LEU A 64 -17.50 2.71 -8.62
CA LEU A 64 -16.35 1.89 -8.23
C LEU A 64 -16.87 0.65 -7.52
N PHE A 65 -16.28 -0.52 -7.73
CA PHE A 65 -16.48 -1.69 -6.88
C PHE A 65 -15.19 -2.48 -6.70
N PHE A 66 -15.09 -3.21 -5.59
CA PHE A 66 -13.98 -4.11 -5.34
C PHE A 66 -14.43 -5.57 -5.37
N ILE A 67 -13.67 -6.41 -6.05
CA ILE A 67 -13.81 -7.86 -6.01
C ILE A 67 -12.73 -8.42 -5.10
N GLU A 68 -13.13 -9.21 -4.11
CA GLU A 68 -12.19 -9.94 -3.28
C GLU A 68 -11.66 -11.17 -4.03
N THR A 69 -10.34 -11.23 -4.18
CA THR A 69 -9.59 -12.30 -4.84
C THR A 69 -8.50 -12.81 -3.89
N GLU A 70 -7.80 -13.88 -4.26
CA GLU A 70 -6.62 -14.36 -3.51
C GLU A 70 -5.52 -13.28 -3.44
N ASP A 71 -5.45 -12.42 -4.45
CA ASP A 71 -4.48 -11.32 -4.56
C ASP A 71 -4.91 -10.04 -3.82
N GLY A 72 -6.09 -10.04 -3.18
CA GLY A 72 -6.65 -8.90 -2.46
C GLY A 72 -7.92 -8.34 -3.09
N LEU A 73 -8.25 -7.10 -2.72
CA LEU A 73 -9.42 -6.36 -3.19
C LEU A 73 -9.06 -5.64 -4.50
N VAL A 74 -9.56 -6.16 -5.62
CA VAL A 74 -9.27 -5.65 -6.96
C VAL A 74 -10.33 -4.61 -7.36
N PRO A 75 -9.94 -3.37 -7.70
CA PRO A 75 -10.87 -2.31 -8.09
C PRO A 75 -11.36 -2.48 -9.53
N TYR A 76 -12.63 -2.12 -9.76
CA TYR A 76 -13.27 -2.05 -11.06
C TYR A 76 -14.12 -0.80 -11.17
N PHE A 77 -14.23 -0.29 -12.40
CA PHE A 77 -14.96 0.93 -12.72
C PHE A 77 -16.07 0.65 -13.72
N GLU A 78 -17.22 1.26 -13.50
CA GLU A 78 -18.37 1.20 -14.40
C GLU A 78 -19.04 2.58 -14.46
N SER A 79 -19.56 2.93 -15.64
CA SER A 79 -20.35 4.14 -15.82
C SER A 79 -21.26 3.97 -17.03
N ASP A 80 -22.51 4.40 -16.90
CA ASP A 80 -23.47 4.44 -18.02
C ASP A 80 -23.27 5.69 -18.91
N PHE A 81 -22.40 6.62 -18.50
CA PHE A 81 -22.31 7.96 -19.08
C PHE A 81 -20.96 8.28 -19.71
N LEU A 82 -19.89 7.59 -19.30
CA LEU A 82 -18.53 7.84 -19.78
C LEU A 82 -18.19 6.92 -20.96
N SER A 83 -17.45 7.45 -21.93
CA SER A 83 -16.82 6.60 -22.93
C SER A 83 -15.74 5.70 -22.30
N PRO A 84 -15.34 4.58 -22.94
CA PRO A 84 -14.31 3.69 -22.41
C PRO A 84 -13.00 4.40 -22.04
N ASP A 85 -12.52 5.31 -22.90
CA ASP A 85 -11.27 6.05 -22.67
C ASP A 85 -11.38 7.03 -21.49
N GLU A 86 -12.54 7.70 -21.35
CA GLU A 86 -12.80 8.59 -20.23
C GLU A 86 -12.95 7.83 -18.91
N LEU A 87 -13.60 6.67 -18.97
CA LEU A 87 -13.76 5.76 -17.84
C LEU A 87 -12.40 5.29 -17.34
N GLN A 88 -11.53 4.85 -18.25
CA GLN A 88 -10.17 4.43 -17.91
C GLN A 88 -9.38 5.59 -17.29
N ARG A 89 -9.32 6.74 -17.94
CA ARG A 89 -8.56 7.90 -17.46
C ARG A 89 -9.05 8.38 -16.09
N LYS A 90 -10.37 8.50 -15.89
CA LYS A 90 -10.93 8.89 -14.58
C LYS A 90 -10.70 7.82 -13.52
N GLY A 91 -10.81 6.54 -13.89
CA GLY A 91 -10.52 5.42 -13.00
C GLY A 91 -9.07 5.42 -12.50
N GLU A 92 -8.10 5.63 -13.39
CA GLU A 92 -6.68 5.71 -13.03
C GLU A 92 -6.38 6.90 -12.09
N GLN A 93 -6.92 8.08 -12.39
CA GLN A 93 -6.81 9.27 -11.53
C GLN A 93 -7.36 9.00 -10.12
N PHE A 94 -8.52 8.35 -10.07
CA PHE A 94 -9.14 7.94 -8.83
C PHE A 94 -8.27 6.94 -8.07
N LEU A 95 -7.77 5.88 -8.73
CA LEU A 95 -6.92 4.87 -8.09
C LEU A 95 -5.66 5.49 -7.50
N SER A 96 -5.05 6.44 -8.19
CA SER A 96 -3.88 7.16 -7.70
C SER A 96 -4.17 7.84 -6.36
N SER A 97 -5.26 8.62 -6.29
CA SER A 97 -5.68 9.29 -5.04
C SER A 97 -6.03 8.31 -3.93
N LEU A 98 -6.72 7.22 -4.28
CA LEU A 98 -7.10 6.19 -3.32
C LEU A 98 -5.89 5.42 -2.76
N ARG A 99 -4.88 5.12 -3.58
CA ARG A 99 -3.64 4.46 -3.12
C ARG A 99 -2.92 5.33 -2.10
N ILE A 100 -2.78 6.63 -2.36
CA ILE A 100 -2.15 7.58 -1.44
C ILE A 100 -2.91 7.62 -0.11
N GLU A 101 -4.24 7.77 -0.16
CA GLU A 101 -5.05 7.84 1.07
C GLU A 101 -5.09 6.51 1.84
N TYR A 102 -5.11 5.37 1.13
CA TYR A 102 -5.03 4.06 1.75
C TYR A 102 -3.69 3.87 2.45
N LEU A 103 -2.58 4.27 1.82
CA LEU A 103 -1.27 4.23 2.42
C LEU A 103 -1.20 5.13 3.66
N ARG A 104 -1.70 6.37 3.57
CA ARG A 104 -1.84 7.30 4.71
C ARG A 104 -2.58 6.60 5.86
N CYS A 105 -3.76 6.03 5.60
CA CYS A 105 -4.55 5.35 6.60
C CYS A 105 -3.81 4.14 7.22
N ALA A 106 -3.08 3.36 6.42
CA ALA A 106 -2.30 2.21 6.90
C ALA A 106 -1.14 2.65 7.81
N VAL A 107 -0.40 3.67 7.40
CA VAL A 107 0.70 4.27 8.17
C VAL A 107 0.20 4.83 9.50
N HIS A 108 -0.89 5.60 9.48
CA HIS A 108 -1.47 6.15 10.70
C HIS A 108 -1.99 5.05 11.63
N ALA A 109 -2.60 3.99 11.09
CA ALA A 109 -3.03 2.85 11.91
C ALA A 109 -1.83 2.14 12.59
N MET A 110 -0.70 2.00 11.89
CA MET A 110 0.54 1.48 12.47
C MET A 110 1.08 2.40 13.57
N ALA A 111 1.12 3.71 13.33
CA ALA A 111 1.55 4.68 14.33
C ALA A 111 0.66 4.63 15.58
N ASP A 112 -0.65 4.53 15.43
CA ASP A 112 -1.58 4.40 16.55
C ASP A 112 -1.35 3.12 17.36
N GLN A 113 -1.02 2.00 16.71
CA GLN A 113 -0.64 0.76 17.39
C GLN A 113 0.66 0.91 18.20
N ILE A 114 1.67 1.58 17.64
CA ILE A 114 2.94 1.85 18.32
C ILE A 114 2.70 2.73 19.56
N ARG A 115 1.86 3.77 19.45
CA ARG A 115 1.46 4.63 20.57
C ARG A 115 0.72 3.85 21.65
N ALA A 116 -0.21 2.97 21.25
CA ALA A 116 -0.96 2.13 22.18
C ALA A 116 -0.04 1.18 22.98
N ASN A 117 1.10 0.80 22.41
CA ASN A 117 2.14 0.01 23.08
C ASN A 117 3.09 0.87 23.96
N GLY A 118 2.80 2.16 24.14
CA GLY A 118 3.55 3.07 25.02
C GLY A 118 4.82 3.65 24.39
N THR A 119 5.00 3.52 23.07
CA THR A 119 6.16 4.09 22.37
C THR A 119 5.76 5.39 21.68
N GLU A 120 6.56 6.45 21.86
CA GLU A 120 6.35 7.71 21.14
C GLU A 120 6.58 7.51 19.63
N VAL A 121 5.70 8.04 18.81
CA VAL A 121 5.86 8.04 17.34
C VAL A 121 5.24 9.29 16.72
N THR A 122 6.00 9.91 15.83
CA THR A 122 5.55 11.01 14.98
C THR A 122 5.46 10.52 13.54
N VAL A 123 4.50 11.08 12.79
CA VAL A 123 4.33 10.81 11.36
C VAL A 123 4.45 12.14 10.64
N THR A 124 5.38 12.23 9.69
CA THR A 124 5.57 13.38 8.81
C THR A 124 5.17 12.98 7.40
N GLU A 125 4.33 13.79 6.75
CA GLU A 125 3.99 13.61 5.35
C GLU A 125 4.90 14.49 4.48
N GLU A 126 5.51 13.87 3.46
CA GLU A 126 6.39 14.49 2.48
C GLU A 126 5.83 14.21 1.09
N SER A 127 5.30 15.24 0.42
CA SER A 127 4.86 15.15 -0.97
C SER A 127 5.93 15.77 -1.88
N HIS A 128 6.56 14.94 -2.72
CA HIS A 128 7.46 15.39 -3.79
C HIS A 128 6.80 15.16 -5.15
N LEU A 129 7.25 15.90 -6.18
CA LEU A 129 6.62 16.06 -7.50
C LEU A 129 6.08 14.77 -8.17
N SER A 130 6.62 13.60 -7.84
CA SER A 130 6.21 12.29 -8.37
C SER A 130 5.88 11.22 -7.32
N GLN A 131 5.94 11.54 -6.02
CA GLN A 131 5.84 10.52 -4.96
C GLN A 131 5.27 11.13 -3.68
N ASN A 132 4.35 10.39 -3.03
CA ASN A 132 3.90 10.71 -1.69
C ASN A 132 4.61 9.79 -0.70
N SER A 133 5.23 10.37 0.32
CA SER A 133 5.99 9.65 1.32
C SER A 133 5.58 10.01 2.73
N PHE A 134 5.67 9.03 3.61
CA PHE A 134 5.33 9.11 5.01
C PHE A 134 6.54 8.65 5.81
N VAL A 135 7.02 9.48 6.73
CA VAL A 135 8.15 9.17 7.61
C VAL A 135 7.63 9.00 9.02
N LEU A 136 7.74 7.80 9.56
CA LEU A 136 7.48 7.51 10.96
C LEU A 136 8.80 7.61 11.73
N THR A 137 8.86 8.48 12.73
CA THR A 137 10.01 8.58 13.66
C THR A 137 9.58 8.03 15.02
N ILE A 138 10.32 7.05 15.53
CA ILE A 138 9.89 6.23 16.67
C ILE A 138 10.87 6.34 17.83
N GLY A 139 10.32 6.61 19.01
CA GLY A 139 11.07 6.83 20.25
C GLY A 139 12.00 8.04 20.17
N ALA A 140 13.11 7.97 20.92
CA ALA A 140 14.15 8.98 20.90
C ALA A 140 15.01 8.87 19.62
N ALA A 141 14.46 9.38 18.51
CA ALA A 141 15.10 9.78 17.25
C ALA A 141 15.93 8.76 16.44
N ASN A 142 16.16 7.54 16.92
CA ASN A 142 17.09 6.61 16.27
C ASN A 142 16.41 5.59 15.35
N GLN A 143 15.08 5.55 15.25
CA GLN A 143 14.36 4.60 14.39
C GLN A 143 13.44 5.34 13.45
N THR A 144 13.65 5.14 12.15
CA THR A 144 12.83 5.74 11.11
C THR A 144 12.30 4.67 10.16
N LEU A 145 11.04 4.84 9.77
CA LEU A 145 10.39 4.09 8.69
C LEU A 145 9.88 5.10 7.67
N ARG A 146 10.48 5.08 6.48
CA ARG A 146 9.99 5.83 5.33
C ARG A 146 9.17 4.90 4.47
N VAL A 147 7.95 5.29 4.13
CA VAL A 147 7.07 4.55 3.23
C VAL A 147 6.60 5.50 2.15
N ALA A 148 6.85 5.16 0.90
CA ALA A 148 6.57 6.04 -0.22
C ALA A 148 5.82 5.29 -1.32
N VAL A 149 4.89 5.96 -2.00
CA VAL A 149 4.13 5.39 -3.12
C VAL A 149 4.29 6.27 -4.36
N ASP A 150 4.64 5.63 -5.47
CA ASP A 150 4.72 6.28 -6.78
C ASP A 150 3.35 6.37 -7.48
N GLN A 151 3.32 6.93 -8.69
CA GLN A 151 2.08 7.07 -9.47
C GLN A 151 1.53 5.73 -9.97
N ASP A 152 2.41 4.76 -10.19
CA ASP A 152 2.09 3.42 -10.69
C ASP A 152 1.56 2.51 -9.56
N GLY A 153 1.70 2.94 -8.31
CA GLY A 153 1.28 2.22 -7.13
C GLY A 153 2.34 1.26 -6.60
N ASN A 154 3.61 1.41 -6.96
CA ASN A 154 4.69 0.73 -6.26
C ASN A 154 4.98 1.46 -4.96
N VAL A 155 5.12 0.67 -3.91
CA VAL A 155 5.50 1.14 -2.58
C VAL A 155 6.97 0.82 -2.36
N GLU A 156 7.70 1.82 -1.88
CA GLU A 156 9.06 1.69 -1.36
C GLU A 156 9.04 1.94 0.14
N GLU A 157 9.60 1.00 0.89
CA GLU A 157 9.70 1.03 2.33
C GLU A 157 11.18 0.99 2.73
N LYS A 158 11.62 1.95 3.54
CA LYS A 158 12.99 2.02 4.06
C LYS A 158 12.96 2.09 5.58
N VAL A 159 13.65 1.16 6.23
CA VAL A 159 13.82 1.12 7.68
C VAL A 159 15.26 1.44 8.04
N GLU A 160 15.46 2.36 8.99
CA GLU A 160 16.78 2.71 9.53
C GLU A 160 16.80 2.63 11.06
N GLY A 161 17.95 2.22 11.60
CA GLY A 161 18.23 2.23 13.04
C GLY A 161 17.48 1.20 13.89
N VAL A 162 16.79 0.25 13.26
CA VAL A 162 16.22 -0.92 13.94
C VAL A 162 17.30 -2.02 14.05
N ARG A 163 17.40 -2.67 15.22
CA ARG A 163 18.41 -3.71 15.50
C ARG A 163 17.78 -5.09 15.66
N GLY A 164 18.39 -6.10 15.05
CA GLY A 164 18.09 -7.53 15.28
C GLY A 164 16.87 -8.08 14.50
N ARG A 165 16.28 -9.18 15.00
CA ARG A 165 15.08 -9.83 14.40
C ARG A 165 13.84 -8.93 14.34
N SER A 166 13.88 -7.78 15.03
CA SER A 166 12.79 -6.83 15.11
C SER A 166 12.45 -6.12 13.80
N CYS A 167 13.35 -6.05 12.79
CA CYS A 167 13.08 -5.26 11.57
C CYS A 167 11.95 -5.83 10.70
N ILE A 168 11.85 -7.17 10.60
CA ILE A 168 10.82 -7.83 9.79
C ILE A 168 9.47 -7.78 10.49
N ASP A 169 9.44 -8.09 11.80
CA ASP A 169 8.22 -8.02 12.60
C ASP A 169 7.66 -6.59 12.66
N PHE A 170 8.57 -5.61 12.58
CA PHE A 170 8.24 -4.20 12.62
C PHE A 170 7.46 -3.75 11.37
N THR A 171 7.83 -4.22 10.17
CA THR A 171 7.14 -3.85 8.92
C THR A 171 6.04 -4.81 8.51
N ALA A 172 6.02 -6.03 9.07
CA ALA A 172 5.04 -7.07 8.75
C ALA A 172 3.58 -6.62 8.88
N ASN A 173 3.26 -5.77 9.88
CA ASN A 173 1.90 -5.26 10.05
C ASN A 173 1.47 -4.38 8.86
N LEU A 174 2.36 -3.50 8.41
CA LEU A 174 2.13 -2.61 7.28
C LEU A 174 2.09 -3.39 5.96
N GLU A 175 3.07 -4.27 5.75
CA GLU A 175 3.14 -5.13 4.57
C GLU A 175 1.88 -6.00 4.43
N SER A 176 1.37 -6.57 5.53
CA SER A 176 0.14 -7.39 5.50
C SER A 176 -1.08 -6.65 4.97
N LYS A 177 -1.08 -5.30 5.03
CA LYS A 177 -2.16 -4.44 4.55
C LYS A 177 -1.96 -3.97 3.11
N LEU A 178 -0.73 -4.01 2.60
CA LEU A 178 -0.33 -3.41 1.32
C LEU A 178 0.10 -4.43 0.26
N VAL A 179 0.44 -5.67 0.62
CA VAL A 179 0.98 -6.64 -0.33
C VAL A 179 0.53 -8.08 -0.05
N THR A 180 0.41 -8.86 -1.12
CA THR A 180 0.28 -10.32 -1.06
C THR A 180 1.68 -10.94 -0.89
N HIS A 181 1.80 -12.00 -0.08
CA HIS A 181 3.07 -12.51 0.49
C HIS A 181 4.18 -12.89 -0.52
N ASN A 182 3.93 -12.83 -1.84
CA ASN A 182 4.86 -13.26 -2.89
C ASN A 182 5.40 -12.12 -3.79
N ALA A 183 5.06 -10.85 -3.54
CA ALA A 183 5.45 -9.72 -4.41
C ALA A 183 6.51 -8.79 -3.79
N VAL A 184 7.15 -9.21 -2.69
CA VAL A 184 8.05 -8.36 -1.89
C VAL A 184 9.50 -8.54 -2.31
N HIS A 185 10.12 -7.47 -2.81
CA HIS A 185 11.56 -7.44 -3.11
C HIS A 185 12.30 -6.70 -1.99
N ARG A 186 13.05 -7.43 -1.15
CA ARG A 186 13.78 -6.86 0.00
C ARG A 186 15.30 -6.89 -0.22
N VAL A 187 15.93 -5.73 -0.05
CA VAL A 187 17.38 -5.52 -0.10
C VAL A 187 17.87 -5.08 1.27
N TRP A 188 18.86 -5.79 1.81
CA TRP A 188 19.43 -5.50 3.13
C TRP A 188 20.67 -4.61 2.99
N THR A 189 20.76 -3.57 3.82
CA THR A 189 21.95 -2.72 3.93
C THR A 189 22.56 -2.85 5.32
N HIS A 190 23.82 -3.28 5.38
CA HIS A 190 24.59 -3.29 6.61
C HIS A 190 24.98 -1.84 6.97
N GLU A 191 24.94 -1.50 8.27
CA GLU A 191 25.27 -0.14 8.78
C GLU A 191 26.67 0.36 8.40
N TYR A 192 27.55 -0.50 7.87
CA TYR A 192 28.91 -0.17 7.46
C TYR A 192 29.06 0.20 5.97
N ASP A 193 28.04 -0.02 5.14
CA ASP A 193 28.04 0.36 3.72
C ASP A 193 27.20 1.63 3.48
N ALA A 194 27.28 2.58 4.41
CA ALA A 194 27.00 3.97 4.08
C ALA A 194 28.10 4.41 3.12
N THR A 195 27.84 4.23 1.83
CA THR A 195 28.65 4.74 0.73
C THR A 195 29.02 6.19 1.03
N ILE A 196 30.31 6.38 1.35
CA ILE A 196 31.01 7.65 1.15
C ILE A 196 30.99 7.85 -0.37
N GLU A 197 29.91 8.46 -0.87
CA GLU A 197 29.94 9.07 -2.19
C GLU A 197 31.01 10.17 -2.16
N ASP A 198 31.95 10.10 -3.10
CA ASP A 198 32.98 11.10 -3.44
C ASP A 198 34.38 11.10 -2.81
N GLN A 199 35.00 9.94 -2.47
CA GLN A 199 36.48 9.88 -2.54
C GLN A 199 37.02 8.54 -3.07
N GLN A 200 37.63 8.57 -4.26
CA GLN A 200 38.54 7.51 -4.73
C GLN A 200 39.75 7.45 -3.78
N ILE A 201 39.80 6.47 -2.90
CA ILE A 201 41.01 6.18 -2.13
C ILE A 201 41.89 5.25 -2.97
N GLN A 202 42.94 5.80 -3.58
CA GLN A 202 44.05 5.03 -4.13
C GLN A 202 44.91 4.52 -2.96
N ILE A 203 44.86 3.23 -2.68
CA ILE A 203 45.74 2.61 -1.68
C ILE A 203 47.11 2.35 -2.35
N LEU A 204 48.07 3.24 -2.10
CA LEU A 204 49.49 2.95 -2.34
C LEU A 204 49.98 1.96 -1.27
N ARG A 205 50.34 0.75 -1.70
CA ARG A 205 51.15 -0.17 -0.88
C ARG A 205 52.60 0.28 -0.96
N LEU A 206 53.19 0.65 0.17
CA LEU A 206 54.63 0.74 0.33
C LEU A 206 55.10 -0.62 0.87
N GLU A 207 56.05 -1.24 0.15
CA GLU A 207 56.81 -2.42 0.59
C GLU A 207 57.78 -2.08 1.72
#